data_AF-A0A753BA70-F1
#
_entry.id   AF-A0A753BA70-F1
#
_cell.length_a   1.000
_cell.length_b   1.000
_cell.length_c   1.000
_cell.angle_alpha   90.00
_cell.angle_beta   90.00
_cell.angle_gamma   90.00
#
_symmetry.space_group_name_H-M   'P 1'
#
loop_
_entity.id
_entity.type
_entity.pdbx_description
1 polymer ?
#
loop_
_entity_poly.entity_id
_entity_poly.type
_entity_poly.pdbx_seq_one_letter_code
_entity_poly.pdbx_strand_id
1 'polypeptide(L)'
;ISGSGVRSVWLRHNLENFKKRLKALEEKVARDGIELTDSQIAALERKASDDEACGEIETAHPGYLGSQDTFYVGNLKGVGRIYQQTFVDTYSKVAHCKLYVTKTP
;
A
#
# COMPACT_ATOMS: atom_id res chain seq x y z
N ILE A 1 17.72 20.24 -13.59
CA ILE A 1 17.09 18.99 -14.09
C ILE A 1 15.62 19.00 -13.68
N SER A 2 14.68 18.70 -14.59
CA SER A 2 13.24 18.63 -14.25
C SER A 2 12.89 17.30 -13.57
N GLY A 3 11.80 17.26 -12.80
CA GLY A 3 11.35 16.03 -12.12
C GLY A 3 11.11 14.85 -13.08
N SER A 4 10.61 15.14 -14.29
CA SER A 4 10.47 14.14 -15.36
C SER A 4 11.83 13.58 -15.83
N GLY A 5 12.84 14.45 -15.91
CA GLY A 5 14.21 14.05 -16.23
C GLY A 5 14.81 13.11 -15.19
N VAL A 6 14.61 13.40 -13.89
CA VAL A 6 15.05 12.52 -12.80
C VAL A 6 14.39 11.14 -12.90
N ARG A 7 13.07 11.09 -13.09
CA ARG A 7 12.34 9.82 -13.25
C ARG A 7 12.84 9.01 -14.45
N SER A 8 13.12 9.68 -15.57
CA SER A 8 13.63 9.03 -16.79
C SER A 8 15.03 8.44 -16.60
N VAL A 9 15.87 9.06 -15.76
CA VAL A 9 17.16 8.48 -15.36
C VAL A 9 16.93 7.27 -14.46
N TRP A 10 16.06 7.38 -13.46
CA TRP A 10 15.77 6.26 -12.57
C TRP A 10 15.22 5.03 -13.30
N LEU A 11 14.33 5.22 -14.27
CA LEU A 11 13.81 4.12 -15.09
C LEU A 11 14.93 3.40 -15.86
N ARG A 12 15.88 4.15 -16.44
CA ARG A 12 17.02 3.58 -17.17
C ARG A 12 17.97 2.77 -16.29
N HIS A 13 18.06 3.12 -15.01
CA HIS A 13 18.91 2.43 -14.04
C HIS A 13 18.14 1.46 -13.14
N ASN A 14 16.85 1.20 -13.43
CA ASN A 14 16.00 0.33 -12.61
C ASN A 14 15.91 0.79 -11.14
N LEU A 15 15.76 2.10 -10.91
CA LEU A 15 15.71 2.78 -9.60
C LEU A 15 14.42 3.59 -9.41
N GLU A 16 13.38 3.35 -10.22
CA GLU A 16 12.21 4.22 -10.31
C GLU A 16 11.27 4.15 -9.09
N ASN A 17 11.42 3.13 -8.26
CA ASN A 17 10.67 2.99 -7.03
C ASN A 17 11.60 2.73 -5.83
N PHE A 18 11.05 2.85 -4.63
CA PHE A 18 11.84 2.77 -3.42
C PHE A 18 12.32 1.34 -3.11
N LYS A 19 11.58 0.29 -3.49
CA LYS A 19 11.98 -1.11 -3.35
C LYS A 19 13.21 -1.42 -4.20
N LYS A 20 13.22 -0.98 -5.46
CA LYS A 20 14.36 -1.17 -6.36
C LYS A 20 15.60 -0.40 -5.92
N ARG A 21 15.42 0.83 -5.40
CA ARG A 21 16.52 1.61 -4.80
C ARG A 21 17.11 0.94 -3.57
N LEU A 22 16.28 0.30 -2.74
CA LEU A 22 16.73 -0.47 -1.57
C LEU A 22 17.59 -1.67 -1.99
N LYS A 23 17.09 -2.47 -2.93
CA LYS A 23 17.81 -3.62 -3.47
C LYS A 23 19.15 -3.22 -4.10
N ALA A 24 19.17 -2.14 -4.87
CA ALA A 24 20.40 -1.62 -5.46
C ALA A 24 21.41 -1.13 -4.40
N LEU A 25 20.93 -0.62 -3.26
CA LEU A 25 21.77 -0.23 -2.13
C LEU A 25 22.38 -1.47 -1.45
N GLU A 26 21.58 -2.52 -1.20
CA GLU A 26 22.06 -3.79 -0.64
C GLU A 26 23.15 -4.42 -1.52
N GLU A 27 22.91 -4.49 -2.83
CA GLU A 27 23.89 -5.01 -3.80
C GLU A 27 25.15 -4.15 -3.87
N LYS A 28 25.05 -2.84 -3.65
CA LYS A 28 26.21 -1.94 -3.63
C LYS A 28 27.01 -2.09 -2.34
N VAL A 29 26.34 -2.16 -1.20
CA VAL A 29 26.96 -2.39 0.11
C VAL A 29 27.73 -3.72 0.11
N ALA A 30 27.12 -4.79 -0.42
CA ALA A 30 27.75 -6.10 -0.50
C ALA A 30 28.97 -6.15 -1.44
N ARG A 31 28.94 -5.38 -2.55
CA ARG A 31 30.06 -5.34 -3.52
C ARG A 31 31.20 -4.45 -3.08
N ASP A 32 30.88 -3.25 -2.59
CA ASP A 32 31.85 -2.19 -2.34
C ASP A 32 32.30 -2.16 -0.87
N GLY A 33 31.73 -3.01 -0.01
CA GLY A 33 32.05 -3.05 1.42
C GLY A 33 31.67 -1.77 2.16
N ILE A 34 30.61 -1.09 1.71
CA ILE A 34 30.20 0.21 2.27
C ILE A 34 29.65 0.00 3.68
N GLU A 35 30.31 0.59 4.67
CA GLU A 35 29.77 0.69 6.02
C GLU A 35 28.68 1.76 6.08
N LEU A 36 27.48 1.35 6.51
CA LEU A 36 26.33 2.24 6.70
C LEU A 36 26.43 2.94 8.07
N THR A 37 26.03 4.20 8.13
CA THR A 37 25.93 4.92 9.41
C THR A 37 24.71 4.44 10.20
N ASP A 38 24.72 4.59 11.52
CA ASP A 38 23.59 4.23 12.39
C ASP A 38 22.26 4.87 11.94
N SER A 39 22.32 6.13 11.45
CA SER A 39 21.16 6.83 10.91
C SER A 39 20.61 6.20 9.62
N GLN A 40 21.47 5.61 8.79
CA GLN A 40 21.07 4.89 7.58
C GLN A 40 20.48 3.53 7.94
N ILE A 41 21.08 2.81 8.90
CA ILE A 41 20.55 1.54 9.42
C ILE A 41 19.15 1.75 10.01
N ALA A 42 18.98 2.73 10.88
CA ALA A 42 17.68 3.06 11.46
C ALA A 42 16.62 3.44 10.42
N ALA A 43 17.01 4.11 9.33
CA ALA A 43 16.10 4.43 8.23
C ALA A 43 15.68 3.18 7.42
N LEU A 44 16.58 2.20 7.27
CA LEU A 44 16.29 0.92 6.63
C LEU A 44 15.35 0.07 7.50
N GLU A 45 15.63 -0.02 8.80
CA GLU A 45 14.80 -0.76 9.77
C GLU A 45 13.40 -0.18 9.90
N ARG A 46 13.28 1.16 9.96
CA ARG A 46 11.96 1.82 10.00
C ARG A 46 11.14 1.50 8.76
N LYS A 47 11.77 1.54 7.58
CA LYS A 47 11.09 1.17 6.34
C LYS A 47 10.68 -0.30 6.34
N ALA A 48 11.54 -1.22 6.77
CA ALA A 48 11.21 -2.63 6.84
C ALA A 48 10.00 -2.87 7.77
N SER A 49 9.97 -2.19 8.92
CA SER A 49 8.83 -2.20 9.83
C SER A 49 7.57 -1.57 9.23
N ASP A 50 7.69 -0.50 8.44
CA ASP A 50 6.56 0.11 7.72
C ASP A 50 6.01 -0.84 6.64
N ASP A 51 6.87 -1.54 5.90
CA ASP A 51 6.49 -2.55 4.89
C ASP A 51 5.81 -3.77 5.54
N GLU A 52 6.28 -4.21 6.72
CA GLU A 52 5.68 -5.29 7.52
C GLU A 52 4.34 -4.87 8.16
N ALA A 53 4.26 -3.64 8.69
CA ALA A 53 3.02 -3.06 9.22
C ALA A 53 1.99 -2.74 8.12
N CYS A 54 2.45 -2.56 6.87
CA CYS A 54 1.57 -2.41 5.71
C CYS A 54 0.90 -3.73 5.32
N GLY A 55 1.22 -4.84 5.99
CA GLY A 55 0.36 -6.02 6.10
C GLY A 55 -0.32 -6.37 4.78
N GLU A 56 0.46 -6.51 3.70
CA GLU A 56 -0.05 -7.20 2.52
C GLU A 56 -0.33 -8.62 2.99
N ILE A 57 -1.57 -8.87 3.40
CA ILE A 57 -2.06 -10.22 3.54
C ILE A 57 -1.83 -10.84 2.18
N GLU A 58 -0.88 -11.77 2.11
CA GLU A 58 -0.55 -12.45 0.87
C GLU A 58 -1.82 -13.13 0.37
N THR A 59 -2.27 -12.68 -0.79
CA THR A 59 -3.43 -13.25 -1.47
C THR A 59 -2.96 -13.84 -2.77
N ALA A 60 -3.36 -15.09 -3.02
CA ALA A 60 -2.80 -15.86 -4.13
C ALA A 60 -3.53 -15.60 -5.47
N HIS A 61 -4.83 -15.27 -5.40
CA HIS A 61 -5.68 -15.06 -6.57
C HIS A 61 -6.94 -14.26 -6.20
N PRO A 62 -7.70 -13.73 -7.18
CA PRO A 62 -9.00 -13.10 -6.91
C PRO A 62 -9.93 -14.06 -6.17
N GLY A 63 -10.72 -13.55 -5.23
CA GLY A 63 -11.65 -14.30 -4.39
C GLY A 63 -11.00 -15.01 -3.20
N TYR A 64 -9.68 -14.90 -3.01
CA TYR A 64 -8.97 -15.57 -1.91
C TYR A 64 -9.33 -15.01 -0.53
N LEU A 65 -9.33 -13.67 -0.41
CA LEU A 65 -9.69 -12.98 0.81
C LEU A 65 -10.37 -11.65 0.44
N GLY A 66 -11.40 -11.31 1.21
CA GLY A 66 -12.06 -10.01 1.11
C GLY A 66 -12.05 -9.29 2.44
N SER A 67 -11.93 -7.97 2.37
CA SER A 67 -12.14 -7.08 3.50
C SER A 67 -13.56 -6.51 3.41
N GLN A 68 -14.31 -6.56 4.50
CA GLN A 68 -15.68 -6.05 4.55
C GLN A 68 -15.84 -5.10 5.73
N ASP A 69 -16.45 -3.94 5.47
CA ASP A 69 -16.78 -2.96 6.51
C ASP A 69 -18.12 -2.27 6.23
N THR A 70 -18.73 -1.74 7.29
CA THR A 70 -19.96 -0.94 7.21
C THR A 70 -19.75 0.45 7.80
N PHE A 71 -19.90 1.47 6.95
CA PHE A 71 -19.69 2.87 7.29
C PHE A 71 -20.99 3.67 7.26
N TYR A 72 -21.16 4.61 8.20
CA TYR A 72 -22.30 5.54 8.19
C TYR A 72 -22.06 6.67 7.19
N VAL A 73 -22.94 6.83 6.21
CA VAL A 73 -22.76 7.81 5.11
C VAL A 73 -23.51 9.12 5.40
N GLY A 74 -24.66 9.05 6.08
CA GLY A 74 -25.46 10.25 6.34
C GLY A 74 -26.92 9.95 6.64
N ASN A 75 -27.75 10.99 6.65
CA ASN A 75 -29.19 10.90 6.86
C ASN A 75 -29.91 11.59 5.69
N LEU A 76 -30.81 10.86 5.02
CA LEU A 76 -31.61 11.37 3.92
C LEU A 76 -33.03 11.66 4.41
N LYS A 77 -33.52 12.88 4.17
CA LYS A 77 -34.88 13.27 4.53
C LYS A 77 -35.90 12.32 3.90
N GLY A 78 -36.78 11.75 4.73
CA GLY A 78 -37.80 10.79 4.29
C GLY A 78 -37.33 9.33 4.19
N VAL A 79 -36.02 9.07 4.30
CA VAL A 79 -35.45 7.69 4.29
C VAL A 79 -34.85 7.34 5.65
N GLY A 80 -34.17 8.30 6.29
CA GLY A 80 -33.46 8.10 7.55
C GLY A 80 -31.96 7.89 7.34
N ARG A 81 -31.33 7.22 8.31
CA ARG A 81 -29.89 6.95 8.31
C ARG A 81 -29.52 6.00 7.19
N ILE A 82 -28.40 6.27 6.54
CA ILE A 82 -27.83 5.45 5.46
C ILE A 82 -26.46 4.95 5.88
N TYR A 83 -26.26 3.66 5.67
CA TYR A 83 -25.01 2.95 5.89
C TYR A 83 -24.56 2.33 4.57
N GLN A 84 -23.27 2.41 4.26
CA GLN A 84 -22.67 1.73 3.13
C GLN A 84 -21.90 0.53 3.64
N GLN A 85 -22.30 -0.66 3.19
CA GLN A 85 -21.48 -1.85 3.28
C GLN A 85 -20.55 -1.88 2.08
N THR A 86 -19.26 -2.03 2.32
CA THR A 86 -18.24 -2.16 1.28
C THR A 86 -17.53 -3.48 1.46
N PHE A 87 -17.41 -4.24 0.36
CA PHE A 87 -16.57 -5.42 0.27
C PHE A 87 -15.47 -5.13 -0.75
N VAL A 88 -14.22 -5.42 -0.40
CA VAL A 88 -13.05 -5.25 -1.26
C VAL A 88 -12.30 -6.56 -1.33
N ASP A 89 -12.11 -7.10 -2.53
CA ASP A 89 -11.22 -8.23 -2.76
C ASP A 89 -9.77 -7.77 -2.55
N THR A 90 -9.05 -8.41 -1.62
CA THR A 90 -7.73 -7.94 -1.21
C THR A 90 -6.63 -8.24 -2.23
N TYR A 91 -6.90 -9.13 -3.21
CA TYR A 91 -6.00 -9.41 -4.34
C TYR A 91 -6.21 -8.43 -5.49
N SER A 92 -7.37 -8.50 -6.14
CA SER A 92 -7.72 -7.76 -7.35
C SER A 92 -8.03 -6.29 -7.10
N LYS A 93 -8.24 -5.90 -5.83
CA LYS A 93 -8.66 -4.56 -5.40
C LYS A 93 -10.02 -4.13 -5.99
N VAL A 94 -10.82 -5.08 -6.46
CA VAL A 94 -12.20 -4.83 -6.90
C VAL A 94 -13.08 -4.61 -5.67
N ALA A 95 -13.88 -3.54 -5.71
CA ALA A 95 -14.78 -3.17 -4.63
C ALA A 95 -16.25 -3.23 -5.07
N HIS A 96 -17.09 -3.78 -4.19
CA HIS A 96 -18.54 -3.75 -4.30
C HIS A 96 -19.12 -2.99 -3.11
N CYS A 97 -20.11 -2.14 -3.35
CA CYS A 97 -20.79 -1.39 -2.30
C CYS A 97 -22.31 -1.50 -2.42
N LYS A 98 -22.97 -1.48 -1.26
CA LYS A 98 -24.43 -1.44 -1.16
C LYS A 98 -24.86 -0.55 0.00
N LEU A 99 -25.90 0.23 -0.23
CA LEU A 99 -26.49 1.11 0.77
C LEU A 99 -27.64 0.42 1.50
N TYR A 100 -27.68 0.61 2.82
CA TYR A 100 -28.70 0.08 3.73
C TYR A 100 -29.22 1.19 4.62
N VAL A 101 -30.48 1.04 5.07
CA VAL A 101 -31.10 1.95 6.06
C VAL A 101 -30.81 1.52 7.51
N THR A 102 -30.20 0.36 7.70
CA THR A 102 -29.76 -0.19 8.99
C THR A 102 -28.27 -0.48 8.97
N LYS A 103 -27.62 -0.43 10.14
CA LYS A 103 -26.16 -0.67 10.27
C LYS A 103 -25.81 -2.15 10.08
N THR A 104 -26.68 -3.04 10.54
CA THR A 104 -26.56 -4.48 10.31
C THR A 104 -27.69 -4.87 9.37
N PRO A 105 -27.41 -5.63 8.29
CA PRO A 105 -28.45 -6.18 7.42
C PRO A 105 -29.48 -7.00 8.19
#